data_AF-A0A2N7KJJ1-F1
#
_entry.id   AF-A0A2N7KJJ1-F1
#
_cell.length_a   1.000
_cell.length_b   1.000
_cell.length_c   1.000
_cell.angle_alpha   90.00
_cell.angle_beta   90.00
_cell.angle_gamma   90.00
#
_symmetry.space_group_name_H-M   'P 1'
#
loop_
_entity.id
_entity.type
_entity.pdbx_description
1 polymer ?
#
loop_
_entity_poly.entity_id
_entity_poly.type
_entity_poly.pdbx_seq_one_letter_code
_entity_poly.pdbx_strand_id
1 'polypeptide(L)'
;MGCSILDAAKKITGGHLCVDTGVGETFVRSIADVDVENKSIVLFSDLKFGETITLTESQSFASNTNASLDAFNKDIDGEVVTSIMVDCILRRLGASDSDKSAVRFPFEAAGYSSFGETNFLHSNCTNVAIAFHKRGKNVHKSIRTFPSTLARMINYHGQTEVNAIKYLSKHQMEMLENTSKFTGMINNVTSSLESLASISIQVQSEHRQMSSSMGGIFNHTKEQTEKLKLLQTSIETLNNCTSEIMESFCAIKGIADQTNLLALNAAIEAARAGEMGRGFAVVADEVRNLASRSKETVERNSDIIARLNDESCAIGTLVERIQESGKQQFQDIKNANDRSLVISQVSKQAEAAANSSLEVVADSNEQMNELYEQIQQIQTLAN
;
A
#
# COMPACT_ATOMS: atom_id res chain seq x y z
N MET A 1 18.34 -2.68 29.81
CA MET A 1 17.83 -2.62 31.20
C MET A 1 16.40 -3.15 31.37
N GLY A 2 15.68 -3.58 30.31
CA GLY A 2 14.36 -4.24 30.46
C GLY A 2 13.27 -3.40 31.14
N CYS A 3 13.41 -2.07 31.13
CA CYS A 3 12.48 -1.12 31.75
C CYS A 3 12.14 0.01 30.77
N SER A 4 11.16 0.84 31.13
CA SER A 4 10.78 1.99 30.30
C SER A 4 11.94 2.98 30.17
N ILE A 5 11.93 3.82 29.12
CA ILE A 5 12.97 4.83 28.91
C ILE A 5 13.03 5.82 30.09
N LEU A 6 11.87 6.20 30.63
CA LEU A 6 11.76 7.06 31.82
C LEU A 6 12.38 6.40 33.06
N ASP A 7 12.17 5.10 33.26
CA ASP A 7 12.76 4.37 34.39
C ASP A 7 14.26 4.15 34.21
N ALA A 8 14.71 3.93 32.98
CA ALA A 8 16.12 3.85 32.65
C ALA A 8 16.81 5.19 32.92
N ALA A 9 16.22 6.30 32.47
CA ALA A 9 16.73 7.64 32.73
C ALA A 9 16.83 7.92 34.23
N LYS A 10 15.77 7.65 35.02
CA LYS A 10 15.80 7.81 36.49
C LYS A 10 16.92 6.99 37.15
N LYS A 11 17.11 5.74 36.74
CA LYS A 11 18.18 4.87 37.25
C LYS A 11 19.58 5.41 36.91
N ILE A 12 19.74 5.91 35.69
CA ILE A 12 21.01 6.47 35.19
C ILE A 12 21.33 7.76 35.93
N THR A 13 20.36 8.67 36.10
CA THR A 13 20.54 9.93 36.85
C THR A 13 20.80 9.70 38.35
N GLY A 14 20.26 8.61 38.93
CA GLY A 14 20.45 8.27 40.35
C GLY A 14 21.72 7.46 40.67
N GLY A 15 22.50 7.07 39.66
CA GLY A 15 23.69 6.24 39.81
C GLY A 15 24.93 6.84 39.14
N HIS A 16 26.02 6.07 39.14
CA HIS A 16 27.24 6.39 38.40
C HIS A 16 27.46 5.39 37.30
N LEU A 17 27.80 5.86 36.10
CA LEU A 17 28.32 5.00 35.06
C LEU A 17 29.79 4.74 35.34
N CYS A 18 30.22 3.51 35.17
CA CYS A 18 31.49 3.04 35.66
C CYS A 18 32.13 2.06 34.69
N VAL A 19 33.45 2.11 34.59
CA VAL A 19 34.27 1.17 33.85
C VAL A 19 35.15 0.41 34.84
N ASP A 20 35.17 -0.92 34.71
CA ASP A 20 36.08 -1.79 35.44
C ASP A 20 37.23 -2.21 34.53
N THR A 21 38.44 -1.82 34.90
CA THR A 21 39.66 -2.17 34.15
C THR A 21 40.39 -3.39 34.71
N GLY A 22 39.85 -4.03 35.76
CA GLY A 22 40.45 -5.15 36.44
C GLY A 22 41.64 -4.79 37.35
N VAL A 23 42.02 -3.51 37.44
CA VAL A 23 43.09 -3.04 38.35
C VAL A 23 42.67 -3.02 39.82
N GLY A 24 41.39 -3.27 40.11
CA GLY A 24 40.82 -3.24 41.46
C GLY A 24 40.24 -1.88 41.85
N GLU A 25 40.11 -0.98 40.89
CA GLU A 25 39.47 0.34 41.03
C GLU A 25 38.41 0.48 39.93
N THR A 26 37.35 1.20 40.25
CA THR A 26 36.27 1.50 39.30
C THR A 26 36.40 2.95 38.85
N PHE A 27 36.38 3.17 37.54
CA PHE A 27 36.55 4.50 36.95
C PHE A 27 35.19 5.08 36.58
N VAL A 28 34.84 6.19 37.22
CA VAL A 28 33.55 6.84 37.04
C VAL A 28 33.52 7.63 35.73
N ARG A 29 32.42 7.47 35.00
CA ARG A 29 32.02 8.18 33.79
C ARG A 29 30.86 9.09 34.15
N SER A 30 31.19 10.30 34.61
CA SER A 30 30.19 11.24 35.09
C SER A 30 29.24 11.66 33.98
N ILE A 31 27.94 11.51 34.24
CA ILE A 31 26.87 11.94 33.36
C ILE A 31 26.77 13.47 33.45
N ALA A 32 26.83 14.12 32.30
CA ALA A 32 26.57 15.55 32.15
C ALA A 32 25.09 15.82 31.91
N ASP A 33 24.45 15.02 31.06
CA ASP A 33 23.03 15.16 30.75
C ASP A 33 22.42 13.83 30.29
N VAL A 34 21.11 13.69 30.47
CA VAL A 34 20.32 12.55 29.98
C VAL A 34 19.14 13.09 29.18
N ASP A 35 19.24 12.97 27.86
CA ASP A 35 18.19 13.38 26.94
C ASP A 35 17.27 12.20 26.65
N VAL A 36 16.09 12.23 27.27
CA VAL A 36 15.07 11.18 27.14
C VAL A 36 14.41 11.21 25.77
N GLU A 37 14.28 12.37 25.15
CA GLU A 37 13.61 12.56 23.85
C GLU A 37 14.48 11.99 22.73
N ASN A 38 15.76 12.36 22.73
CA ASN A 38 16.74 11.88 21.75
C ASN A 38 17.40 10.55 22.14
N LYS A 39 17.05 9.99 23.31
CA LYS A 39 17.59 8.73 23.85
C LYS A 39 19.12 8.74 23.93
N SER A 40 19.69 9.87 24.34
CA SER A 40 21.13 10.08 24.40
C SER A 40 21.57 10.44 25.83
N ILE A 41 22.84 10.17 26.09
CA ILE A 41 23.50 10.51 27.36
C ILE A 41 24.75 11.28 26.99
N VAL A 42 24.93 12.44 27.61
CA VAL A 42 26.14 13.23 27.47
C VAL A 42 27.01 12.94 28.69
N LEU A 43 28.29 12.66 28.46
CA LEU A 43 29.25 12.41 29.52
C LEU A 43 30.27 13.54 29.58
N PHE A 44 30.80 13.79 30.77
CA PHE A 44 31.94 14.68 30.96
C PHE A 44 33.28 14.03 30.53
N SER A 45 33.26 12.80 30.01
CA SER A 45 34.44 12.00 29.63
C SER A 45 34.19 11.31 28.30
N ASP A 46 35.26 11.14 27.53
CA ASP A 46 35.23 10.34 26.32
C ASP A 46 35.00 8.86 26.63
N LEU A 47 34.32 8.19 25.71
CA LEU A 47 34.17 6.74 25.69
C LEU A 47 34.80 6.19 24.44
N LYS A 48 35.56 5.10 24.59
CA LYS A 48 36.04 4.30 23.46
C LYS A 48 34.97 3.28 23.10
N PHE A 49 34.66 3.17 21.82
CA PHE A 49 33.78 2.10 21.33
C PHE A 49 34.37 0.74 21.72
N GLY A 50 33.52 -0.16 22.23
CA GLY A 50 33.94 -1.45 22.79
C GLY A 50 34.13 -1.47 24.31
N GLU A 51 34.06 -0.32 24.99
CA GLU A 51 34.04 -0.27 26.46
C GLU A 51 32.74 -0.85 27.02
N THR A 52 32.87 -1.62 28.11
CA THR A 52 31.71 -2.09 28.88
C THR A 52 31.47 -1.11 30.02
N ILE A 53 30.27 -0.51 30.03
CA ILE A 53 29.86 0.42 31.07
C ILE A 53 28.87 -0.28 32.00
N THR A 54 29.12 -0.16 33.29
CA THR A 54 28.25 -0.67 34.36
C THR A 54 27.62 0.50 35.09
N LEU A 55 26.33 0.41 35.38
CA LEU A 55 25.67 1.36 36.28
C LEU A 55 25.85 0.88 37.72
N THR A 56 26.44 1.73 38.57
CA THR A 56 26.68 1.46 39.99
C THR A 56 25.91 2.43 40.88
N GLU A 57 25.57 2.01 42.09
CA GLU A 57 24.92 2.87 43.08
C GLU A 57 25.86 3.96 43.63
N SER A 58 25.32 5.12 43.98
CA SER A 58 26.09 6.19 44.60
C SER A 58 26.33 5.92 46.09
N GLN A 59 27.55 6.19 46.56
CA GLN A 59 27.90 6.18 47.98
C GLN A 59 27.95 7.61 48.55
N SER A 60 27.90 7.75 49.88
CA SER A 60 28.10 9.04 50.55
C SER A 60 29.48 9.60 50.22
N PHE A 61 29.54 10.92 50.02
CA PHE A 61 30.78 11.61 49.68
C PHE A 61 31.82 11.48 50.80
N ALA A 62 31.43 11.66 52.07
CA ALA A 62 32.36 11.48 53.18
C ALA A 62 32.80 10.04 53.35
N SER A 63 31.86 9.08 53.27
CA SER A 63 32.18 7.66 53.43
C SER A 63 33.23 7.22 52.40
N ASN A 64 33.00 7.53 51.13
CA ASN A 64 33.91 7.20 50.03
C ASN A 64 35.27 7.90 50.18
N THR A 65 35.28 9.21 50.43
CA THR A 65 36.54 9.98 50.56
C THR A 65 37.38 9.54 51.76
N ASN A 66 36.74 9.29 52.89
CA ASN A 66 37.40 8.80 54.10
C ASN A 66 38.01 7.41 53.90
N ALA A 67 37.28 6.51 53.22
CA ALA A 67 37.78 5.17 52.90
C ALA A 67 38.98 5.23 51.94
N SER A 68 38.93 6.06 50.90
CA SER A 68 40.07 6.27 49.99
C SER A 68 41.29 6.85 50.71
N LEU A 69 41.10 7.79 51.63
CA LEU A 69 42.20 8.38 52.40
C LEU A 69 42.82 7.37 53.37
N ASP A 70 42.01 6.55 54.04
CA ASP A 70 42.49 5.47 54.91
C ASP A 70 43.30 4.44 54.10
N ALA A 71 42.81 4.07 52.91
CA ALA A 71 43.51 3.16 52.00
C ALA A 71 44.84 3.74 51.53
N PHE A 72 44.86 5.03 51.15
CA PHE A 72 46.07 5.74 50.71
C PHE A 72 47.13 5.79 51.83
N ASN A 73 46.73 6.16 53.05
CA ASN A 73 47.66 6.27 54.18
C ASN A 73 48.23 4.92 54.62
N LYS A 74 47.50 3.81 54.43
CA LYS A 74 47.93 2.46 54.82
C LYS A 74 49.21 2.01 54.10
N ASP A 75 49.46 2.50 52.89
CA ASP A 75 50.59 2.10 52.05
C ASP A 75 51.83 3.00 52.23
N ILE A 76 51.72 4.10 53.00
CA ILE A 76 52.83 5.01 53.31
C ILE A 76 53.67 4.45 54.47
N ASP A 77 54.93 4.12 54.19
CA ASP A 77 55.90 3.80 55.22
C ASP A 77 56.65 5.06 55.67
N GLY A 78 56.22 5.63 56.80
CA GLY A 78 56.81 6.82 57.41
C GLY A 78 55.78 7.84 57.86
N GLU A 79 56.23 8.84 58.62
CA GLU A 79 55.38 9.94 59.09
C GLU A 79 55.06 10.89 57.93
N VAL A 80 53.77 11.07 57.61
CA VAL A 80 53.30 12.10 56.68
C VAL A 80 53.52 13.47 57.31
N VAL A 81 54.35 14.29 56.67
CA VAL A 81 54.70 15.64 57.14
C VAL A 81 53.67 16.66 56.65
N THR A 82 53.25 16.54 55.40
CA THR A 82 52.21 17.40 54.81
C THR A 82 51.62 16.72 53.57
N SER A 83 50.45 17.14 53.12
CA SER A 83 49.89 16.68 51.84
C SER A 83 49.13 17.79 51.11
N ILE A 84 49.10 17.67 49.78
CA ILE A 84 48.27 18.44 48.88
C ILE A 84 47.12 17.53 48.47
N MET A 85 45.88 17.94 48.74
CA MET A 85 44.69 17.20 48.36
C MET A 85 43.92 17.97 47.29
N VAL A 86 43.68 17.30 46.16
CA VAL A 86 42.97 17.81 44.99
C VAL A 86 41.73 16.97 44.79
N ASP A 87 40.57 17.62 44.88
CA ASP A 87 39.27 16.96 44.83
C ASP A 87 38.43 17.50 43.69
N CYS A 88 37.92 16.60 42.83
CA CYS A 88 37.09 16.97 41.69
C CYS A 88 35.74 17.53 42.15
N ILE A 89 35.33 18.69 41.61
CA ILE A 89 34.07 19.33 42.01
C ILE A 89 32.86 18.43 41.82
N LEU A 90 32.87 17.57 40.79
CA LEU A 90 31.78 16.67 40.45
C LEU A 90 31.48 15.67 41.58
N ARG A 91 32.45 15.36 42.45
CA ARG A 91 32.23 14.49 43.63
C ARG A 91 31.44 15.19 44.74
N ARG A 92 31.50 16.53 44.80
CA ARG A 92 30.85 17.35 45.84
C ARG A 92 29.48 17.85 45.40
N LEU A 93 29.24 17.93 44.10
CA LEU A 93 27.94 18.31 43.55
C LEU A 93 26.88 17.31 44.01
N GLY A 94 25.81 17.81 44.62
CA GLY A 94 24.73 16.99 45.18
C GLY A 94 24.95 16.46 46.60
N ALA A 95 26.16 16.56 47.17
CA ALA A 95 26.39 16.21 48.58
C ALA A 95 25.86 17.31 49.52
N SER A 96 25.29 16.91 50.66
CA SER A 96 24.86 17.86 51.71
C SER A 96 26.05 18.47 52.43
N ASP A 97 25.87 19.63 53.07
CA ASP A 97 26.96 20.27 53.82
C ASP A 97 27.39 19.43 55.02
N SER A 98 26.47 18.67 55.63
CA SER A 98 26.79 17.71 56.68
C SER A 98 27.70 16.58 56.16
N ASP A 99 27.41 16.02 54.98
CA ASP A 99 28.23 14.98 54.36
C ASP A 99 29.60 15.53 53.94
N LYS A 100 29.67 16.76 53.40
CA LYS A 100 30.95 17.41 53.10
C LYS A 100 31.80 17.64 54.35
N SER A 101 31.18 18.07 55.46
CA SER A 101 31.88 18.34 56.73
C SER A 101 32.40 17.08 57.44
N ALA A 102 31.87 15.90 57.08
CA ALA A 102 32.25 14.62 57.67
C ALA A 102 33.55 14.02 57.05
N VAL A 103 34.16 14.67 56.06
CA VAL A 103 35.45 14.25 55.51
C VAL A 103 36.59 14.62 56.46
N ARG A 104 37.46 13.66 56.77
CA ARG A 104 38.64 13.83 57.62
C ARG A 104 39.81 14.33 56.79
N PHE A 105 39.83 15.62 56.47
CA PHE A 105 41.00 16.22 55.84
C PHE A 105 42.05 16.57 56.92
N PRO A 106 43.24 15.93 56.93
CA PRO A 106 44.30 16.24 57.89
C PRO A 106 44.95 17.62 57.65
N PHE A 107 44.71 18.23 56.50
CA PHE A 107 45.18 19.57 56.09
C PHE A 107 44.09 20.27 55.25
N GLU A 108 44.27 21.56 54.94
CA GLU A 108 43.36 22.28 54.03
C GLU A 108 43.41 21.66 52.61
N ALA A 109 42.23 21.46 52.00
CA ALA A 109 42.09 20.86 50.67
C ALA A 109 41.59 21.90 49.65
N ALA A 110 42.15 21.88 48.44
CA ALA A 110 41.68 22.71 47.34
C ALA A 110 40.87 21.87 46.36
N GLY A 111 39.67 22.34 46.00
CA GLY A 111 38.90 21.74 44.92
C GLY A 111 39.38 22.27 43.58
N TYR A 112 39.82 21.39 42.70
CA TYR A 112 40.08 21.74 41.30
C TYR A 112 39.47 20.68 40.40
N SER A 113 38.68 21.12 39.42
CA SER A 113 38.17 20.24 38.38
C SER A 113 39.30 19.94 37.41
N SER A 114 40.06 18.88 37.67
CA SER A 114 40.96 18.32 36.67
C SER A 114 40.27 17.18 35.95
N PHE A 115 40.05 17.34 34.65
CA PHE A 115 39.95 16.19 33.75
C PHE A 115 41.35 15.58 33.69
N GLY A 116 41.46 14.32 34.13
CA GLY A 116 42.74 13.67 34.30
C GLY A 116 42.75 12.29 33.67
N GLU A 117 43.92 11.88 33.24
CA GLU A 117 44.19 10.52 32.79
C GLU A 117 44.91 9.79 33.92
N THR A 118 44.25 8.78 34.48
CA THR A 118 44.85 7.89 35.47
C THR A 118 44.89 6.49 34.89
N ASN A 119 46.05 5.84 34.94
CA ASN A 119 46.24 4.51 34.37
C ASN A 119 45.91 4.44 32.87
N PHE A 120 46.13 5.50 32.11
CA PHE A 120 45.76 5.59 30.67
C PHE A 120 44.26 5.67 30.37
N LEU A 121 43.47 6.05 31.37
CA LEU A 121 42.03 6.20 31.24
C LEU A 121 41.60 7.59 31.68
N HIS A 122 40.79 8.26 30.85
CA HIS A 122 40.09 9.48 31.25
C HIS A 122 39.22 9.17 32.47
N SER A 123 39.37 9.93 33.53
CA SER A 123 38.65 9.72 34.77
C SER A 123 38.06 11.02 35.26
N ASN A 124 36.75 10.97 35.56
CA ASN A 124 36.01 12.04 36.21
C ASN A 124 35.68 11.62 37.63
N CYS A 125 35.28 12.57 38.47
CA CYS A 125 35.08 12.31 39.89
C CYS A 125 36.34 11.75 40.57
N THR A 126 37.52 12.27 40.20
CA THR A 126 38.82 11.86 40.75
C THR A 126 39.11 12.52 42.10
N ASN A 127 39.86 11.82 42.94
CA ASN A 127 40.42 12.34 44.18
C ASN A 127 41.92 12.03 44.17
N VAL A 128 42.75 13.07 44.20
CA VAL A 128 44.21 12.96 44.10
C VAL A 128 44.83 13.55 45.36
N ALA A 129 45.70 12.79 46.00
CA ALA A 129 46.49 13.25 47.13
C ALA A 129 47.99 13.12 46.82
N ILE A 130 48.75 14.18 47.07
CA ILE A 130 50.20 14.18 47.05
C ILE A 130 50.66 14.33 48.49
N ALA A 131 51.18 13.27 49.10
CA ALA A 131 51.69 13.32 50.46
C ALA A 131 53.22 13.37 50.49
N PHE A 132 53.76 14.30 51.25
CA PHE A 132 55.16 14.39 51.60
C PHE A 132 55.36 13.72 52.94
N HIS A 133 56.12 12.63 52.96
CA HIS A 133 56.37 11.84 54.16
C HIS A 133 57.87 11.63 54.37
N LYS A 134 58.29 11.42 55.62
CA LYS A 134 59.65 10.98 55.91
C LYS A 134 59.86 9.61 55.29
N ARG A 135 61.01 9.42 54.62
CA ARG A 135 61.33 8.16 53.94
C ARG A 135 61.43 7.01 54.95
N GLY A 136 60.50 6.06 54.87
CA GLY A 136 60.56 4.78 55.58
C GLY A 136 61.50 3.76 54.93
N LYS A 137 61.42 2.51 55.40
CA LYS A 137 62.30 1.41 54.95
C LYS A 137 61.74 0.66 53.74
N ASN A 138 60.43 0.64 53.58
CA ASN A 138 59.71 -0.11 52.56
C ASN A 138 59.37 0.78 51.36
N VAL A 139 59.40 0.18 50.18
CA VAL A 139 58.94 0.81 48.94
C VAL A 139 57.41 0.79 48.90
N HIS A 140 56.80 1.92 48.51
CA HIS A 140 55.35 2.07 48.38
C HIS A 140 54.74 0.99 47.47
N LYS A 141 53.54 0.52 47.81
CA LYS A 141 52.87 -0.57 47.08
C LYS A 141 52.73 -0.29 45.59
N SER A 142 52.42 0.95 45.21
CA SER A 142 52.24 1.36 43.80
C SER A 142 53.47 1.04 42.93
N ILE A 143 54.69 1.19 43.45
CA ILE A 143 55.92 0.85 42.70
C ILE A 143 56.04 -0.67 42.54
N ARG A 144 55.68 -1.43 43.59
CA ARG A 144 55.73 -2.91 43.55
C ARG A 144 54.66 -3.50 42.63
N THR A 145 53.48 -2.89 42.58
CA THR A 145 52.35 -3.35 41.76
C THR A 145 52.31 -2.68 40.39
N PHE A 146 53.19 -1.72 40.09
CA PHE A 146 53.19 -1.01 38.82
C PHE A 146 53.21 -1.97 37.61
N PRO A 147 54.06 -3.01 37.55
CA PRO A 147 54.05 -3.92 36.41
C PRO A 147 52.72 -4.68 36.23
N SER A 148 52.06 -5.07 37.32
CA SER A 148 50.78 -5.79 37.25
C SER A 148 49.61 -4.86 36.93
N THR A 149 49.60 -3.63 37.46
CA THR A 149 48.64 -2.59 37.08
C THR A 149 48.77 -2.24 35.59
N LEU A 150 50.00 -2.02 35.11
CA LEU A 150 50.27 -1.75 33.70
C LEU A 150 49.81 -2.90 32.81
N ALA A 151 50.13 -4.15 33.16
CA ALA A 151 49.70 -5.33 32.40
C ALA A 151 48.16 -5.45 32.32
N ARG A 152 47.45 -5.14 33.40
CA ARG A 152 45.98 -5.13 33.42
C ARG A 152 45.40 -4.01 32.54
N MET A 153 45.97 -2.81 32.56
CA MET A 153 45.52 -1.73 31.67
C MET A 153 45.74 -2.08 30.20
N ILE A 154 46.91 -2.64 29.84
CA ILE A 154 47.15 -3.12 28.47
C ILE A 154 46.11 -4.17 28.07
N ASN A 155 45.81 -5.13 28.97
CA ASN A 155 44.79 -6.14 28.72
C ASN A 155 43.40 -5.54 28.54
N TYR A 156 43.02 -4.57 29.39
CA TYR A 156 41.75 -3.86 29.32
C TYR A 156 41.59 -3.12 27.99
N HIS A 157 42.60 -2.37 27.54
CA HIS A 157 42.54 -1.67 26.26
C HIS A 157 42.50 -2.65 25.08
N GLY A 158 43.26 -3.75 25.13
CA GLY A 158 43.19 -4.81 24.12
C GLY A 158 41.81 -5.47 24.06
N GLN A 159 41.18 -5.73 25.22
CA GLN A 159 39.83 -6.30 25.27
C GLN A 159 38.78 -5.33 24.73
N THR A 160 38.94 -4.03 24.99
CA THR A 160 38.09 -2.97 24.45
C THR A 160 38.14 -2.96 22.91
N GLU A 161 39.33 -3.10 22.32
CA GLU A 161 39.49 -3.19 20.87
C GLU A 161 38.89 -4.47 20.30
N VAL A 162 39.09 -5.61 20.96
CA VAL A 162 38.45 -6.88 20.58
C VAL A 162 36.93 -6.77 20.62
N ASN A 163 36.37 -6.11 21.64
CA ASN A 163 34.92 -5.89 21.73
C ASN A 163 34.41 -4.99 20.61
N ALA A 164 35.12 -3.90 20.30
CA ALA A 164 34.79 -3.02 19.18
C ALA A 164 34.72 -3.80 17.85
N ILE A 165 35.74 -4.61 17.56
CA ILE A 165 35.79 -5.45 16.35
C ILE A 165 34.64 -6.45 16.33
N LYS A 166 34.33 -7.11 17.46
CA LYS A 166 33.18 -8.04 17.56
C LYS A 166 31.85 -7.36 17.23
N TYR A 167 31.61 -6.17 17.78
CA TYR A 167 30.37 -5.43 17.50
C TYR A 167 30.29 -4.97 16.04
N LEU A 168 31.38 -4.47 15.48
CA LEU A 168 31.44 -4.08 14.06
C LEU A 168 31.21 -5.28 13.14
N SER A 169 31.90 -6.40 13.39
CA SER A 169 31.75 -7.63 12.59
C SER A 169 30.32 -8.18 12.64
N LYS A 170 29.70 -8.17 13.83
CA LYS A 170 28.28 -8.55 13.96
C LYS A 170 27.38 -7.66 13.11
N HIS A 171 27.55 -6.35 13.21
CA HIS A 171 26.72 -5.40 12.46
C HIS A 171 26.94 -5.52 10.94
N GLN A 172 28.17 -5.78 10.49
CA GLN A 172 28.47 -6.05 9.09
C GLN A 172 27.77 -7.30 8.57
N MET A 173 27.76 -8.40 9.33
CA MET A 173 27.04 -9.62 8.94
C MET A 173 25.53 -9.37 8.81
N GLU A 174 24.94 -8.62 9.76
CA GLU A 174 23.53 -8.20 9.69
C GLU A 174 23.26 -7.33 8.45
N MET A 175 24.17 -6.40 8.12
CA MET A 175 24.06 -5.59 6.91
C MET A 175 24.16 -6.44 5.63
N LEU A 176 25.09 -7.40 5.55
CA LEU A 176 25.20 -8.31 4.40
C LEU A 176 23.94 -9.15 4.19
N GLU A 177 23.37 -9.67 5.28
CA GLU A 177 22.14 -10.46 5.22
C GLU A 177 20.97 -9.60 4.72
N ASN A 178 20.82 -8.39 5.25
CA ASN A 178 19.78 -7.46 4.80
C ASN A 178 19.98 -7.07 3.33
N THR A 179 21.22 -6.82 2.92
CA THR A 179 21.59 -6.47 1.53
C THR A 179 21.17 -7.58 0.57
N SER A 180 21.50 -8.83 0.89
CA SER A 180 21.10 -10.00 0.10
C SER A 180 19.57 -10.14 -0.01
N LYS A 181 18.83 -9.93 1.10
CA LYS A 181 17.37 -9.93 1.09
C LYS A 181 16.80 -8.84 0.17
N PHE A 182 17.36 -7.64 0.21
CA PHE A 182 16.94 -6.53 -0.67
C PHE A 182 17.19 -6.85 -2.15
N THR A 183 18.33 -7.44 -2.50
CA THR A 183 18.60 -7.91 -3.88
C THR A 183 17.55 -8.94 -4.35
N GLY A 184 17.16 -9.87 -3.49
CA GLY A 184 16.09 -10.83 -3.78
C GLY A 184 14.74 -10.15 -4.03
N MET A 185 14.40 -9.13 -3.23
CA MET A 185 13.18 -8.34 -3.40
C MET A 185 13.20 -7.54 -4.72
N ILE A 186 14.34 -6.94 -5.06
CA ILE A 186 14.55 -6.22 -6.33
C ILE A 186 14.23 -7.12 -7.52
N ASN A 187 14.76 -8.35 -7.56
CA ASN A 187 14.49 -9.30 -8.64
C ASN A 187 12.99 -9.67 -8.77
N ASN A 188 12.29 -9.82 -7.64
CA ASN A 188 10.85 -10.06 -7.63
C ASN A 188 10.04 -8.85 -8.15
N VAL A 189 10.48 -7.64 -7.81
CA VAL A 189 9.86 -6.40 -8.34
C VAL A 189 10.12 -6.29 -9.84
N THR A 190 11.34 -6.53 -10.32
CA THR A 190 11.69 -6.52 -11.75
C THR A 190 10.79 -7.44 -12.57
N SER A 191 10.70 -8.72 -12.18
CA SER A 191 9.85 -9.70 -12.87
C SER A 191 8.36 -9.35 -12.85
N SER A 192 7.88 -8.74 -11.77
CA SER A 192 6.50 -8.26 -11.66
C SER A 192 6.24 -7.09 -12.62
N LEU A 193 7.21 -6.17 -12.76
CA LEU A 193 7.11 -5.03 -13.68
C LEU A 193 7.19 -5.47 -15.15
N GLU A 194 8.06 -6.42 -15.49
CA GLU A 194 8.11 -7.03 -16.83
C GLU A 194 6.78 -7.70 -17.19
N SER A 195 6.19 -8.43 -16.24
CA SER A 195 4.86 -9.04 -16.40
C SER A 195 3.78 -7.98 -16.61
N LEU A 196 3.82 -6.89 -15.86
CA LEU A 196 2.87 -5.77 -16.00
C LEU A 196 2.98 -5.08 -17.37
N ALA A 197 4.20 -4.88 -17.88
CA ALA A 197 4.43 -4.34 -19.22
C ALA A 197 3.86 -5.28 -20.30
N SER A 198 4.12 -6.59 -20.19
CA SER A 198 3.58 -7.59 -21.11
C SER A 198 2.04 -7.64 -21.10
N ILE A 199 1.42 -7.65 -19.91
CA ILE A 199 -0.04 -7.59 -19.75
C ILE A 199 -0.61 -6.32 -20.38
N SER A 200 0.08 -5.19 -20.23
CA SER A 200 -0.36 -3.92 -20.83
C SER A 200 -0.37 -3.97 -22.36
N ILE A 201 0.63 -4.60 -22.97
CA ILE A 201 0.65 -4.82 -24.43
C ILE A 201 -0.52 -5.73 -24.86
N GLN A 202 -0.78 -6.81 -24.10
CA GLN A 202 -1.88 -7.72 -24.39
C GLN A 202 -3.24 -7.00 -24.30
N VAL A 203 -3.47 -6.22 -23.24
CA VAL A 203 -4.71 -5.43 -23.06
C VAL A 203 -4.90 -4.44 -24.21
N GLN A 204 -3.83 -3.81 -24.72
CA GLN A 204 -3.93 -2.94 -25.89
C GLN A 204 -4.33 -3.69 -27.17
N SER A 205 -3.83 -4.92 -27.35
CA SER A 205 -4.23 -5.77 -28.48
C SER A 205 -5.71 -6.15 -28.39
N GLU A 206 -6.16 -6.64 -27.24
CA GLU A 206 -7.57 -6.97 -26.97
C GLU A 206 -8.49 -5.76 -27.16
N HIS A 207 -8.05 -4.57 -26.71
CA HIS A 207 -8.78 -3.33 -26.92
C HIS A 207 -8.98 -3.00 -28.41
N ARG A 208 -7.94 -3.19 -29.25
CA ARG A 208 -8.07 -2.97 -30.70
C ARG A 208 -9.07 -3.94 -31.33
N GLN A 209 -9.04 -5.21 -30.94
CA GLN A 209 -10.00 -6.22 -31.42
C GLN A 209 -11.43 -5.87 -30.97
N MET A 210 -11.61 -5.48 -29.72
CA MET A 210 -12.90 -5.04 -29.19
C MET A 210 -13.44 -3.81 -29.93
N SER A 211 -12.59 -2.81 -30.21
CA SER A 211 -12.98 -1.62 -30.97
C SER A 211 -13.44 -1.96 -32.40
N SER A 212 -12.73 -2.86 -33.08
CA SER A 212 -13.14 -3.36 -34.40
C SER A 212 -14.48 -4.09 -34.34
N SER A 213 -14.69 -4.96 -33.35
CA SER A 213 -15.95 -5.69 -33.15
C SER A 213 -17.11 -4.74 -32.86
N MET A 214 -16.90 -3.73 -32.02
CA MET A 214 -17.90 -2.68 -31.75
C MET A 214 -18.30 -1.93 -33.03
N GLY A 215 -17.33 -1.57 -33.87
CA GLY A 215 -17.59 -0.96 -35.17
C GLY A 215 -18.42 -1.86 -36.10
N GLY A 216 -18.15 -3.17 -36.10
CA GLY A 216 -18.94 -4.17 -36.82
C GLY A 216 -20.39 -4.24 -36.34
N ILE A 217 -20.61 -4.31 -35.02
CA ILE A 217 -21.96 -4.34 -34.43
C ILE A 217 -22.70 -3.05 -34.76
N PHE A 218 -22.05 -1.89 -34.65
CA PHE A 218 -22.65 -0.59 -34.98
C PHE A 218 -23.19 -0.56 -36.42
N ASN A 219 -22.40 -1.04 -37.38
CA ASN A 219 -22.82 -1.11 -38.78
C ASN A 219 -23.99 -2.08 -38.97
N HIS A 220 -23.98 -3.23 -38.28
CA HIS A 220 -25.05 -4.21 -38.37
C HIS A 220 -26.37 -3.69 -37.79
N THR A 221 -26.34 -3.03 -36.63
CA THR A 221 -27.52 -2.39 -36.03
C THR A 221 -28.05 -1.26 -36.92
N LYS A 222 -27.17 -0.51 -37.61
CA LYS A 222 -27.58 0.49 -38.60
C LYS A 222 -28.32 -0.14 -39.77
N GLU A 223 -27.76 -1.18 -40.38
CA GLU A 223 -28.39 -1.90 -41.49
C GLU A 223 -29.74 -2.51 -41.06
N GLN A 224 -29.80 -3.09 -39.86
CA GLN A 224 -31.05 -3.62 -39.30
C GLN A 224 -32.12 -2.54 -39.14
N THR A 225 -31.73 -1.34 -38.67
CA THR A 225 -32.66 -0.20 -38.53
C THR A 225 -33.19 0.25 -39.90
N GLU A 226 -32.36 0.25 -40.94
CA GLU A 226 -32.77 0.58 -42.31
C GLU A 226 -33.77 -0.47 -42.86
N LYS A 227 -33.50 -1.76 -42.65
CA LYS A 227 -34.43 -2.85 -43.04
C LYS A 227 -35.77 -2.77 -42.32
N LEU A 228 -35.79 -2.38 -41.04
CA LEU A 228 -37.03 -2.21 -40.28
C LEU A 228 -37.87 -1.03 -40.80
N LYS A 229 -37.25 0.06 -41.25
CA LYS A 229 -37.97 1.17 -41.90
C LYS A 229 -38.66 0.70 -43.18
N LEU A 230 -37.98 -0.09 -44.01
CA LEU A 230 -38.58 -0.67 -45.22
C LEU A 230 -39.76 -1.59 -44.87
N LEU A 231 -39.62 -2.41 -43.84
CA LEU A 231 -40.70 -3.29 -43.37
C LEU A 231 -41.92 -2.49 -42.89
N GLN A 232 -41.70 -1.38 -42.18
CA GLN A 232 -42.78 -0.49 -41.74
C GLN A 232 -43.56 0.10 -42.93
N THR A 233 -42.87 0.57 -43.97
CA THR A 233 -43.51 1.06 -45.21
C THR A 233 -44.31 -0.04 -45.92
N SER A 234 -43.80 -1.28 -45.93
CA SER A 234 -44.53 -2.42 -46.51
C SER A 234 -45.81 -2.75 -45.73
N ILE A 235 -45.78 -2.66 -44.39
CA ILE A 235 -46.96 -2.86 -43.52
C ILE A 235 -48.00 -1.76 -43.76
N GLU A 236 -47.58 -0.50 -43.87
CA GLU A 236 -48.48 0.62 -44.21
C GLU A 236 -49.15 0.40 -45.57
N THR A 237 -48.38 -0.05 -46.56
CA THR A 237 -48.91 -0.37 -47.89
C THR A 237 -49.91 -1.53 -47.83
N LEU A 238 -49.60 -2.58 -47.06
CA LEU A 238 -50.50 -3.72 -46.87
C LEU A 238 -51.82 -3.30 -46.21
N ASN A 239 -51.76 -2.45 -45.18
CA ASN A 239 -52.95 -1.92 -44.50
C ASN A 239 -53.83 -1.08 -45.42
N ASN A 240 -53.23 -0.29 -46.31
CA ASN A 240 -53.98 0.47 -47.31
C ASN A 240 -54.67 -0.48 -48.30
N CYS A 241 -53.96 -1.48 -48.83
CA CYS A 241 -54.52 -2.48 -49.73
C CYS A 241 -55.67 -3.28 -49.08
N THR A 242 -55.54 -3.70 -47.82
CA THR A 242 -56.61 -4.42 -47.11
C THR A 242 -57.83 -3.55 -46.90
N SER A 243 -57.64 -2.25 -46.61
CA SER A 243 -58.73 -1.28 -46.50
C SER A 243 -59.49 -1.09 -47.82
N GLU A 244 -58.79 -0.95 -48.95
CA GLU A 244 -59.40 -0.83 -50.29
C GLU A 244 -60.19 -2.09 -50.68
N ILE A 245 -59.68 -3.28 -50.31
CA ILE A 245 -60.39 -4.55 -50.53
C ILE A 245 -61.68 -4.61 -49.68
N MET A 246 -61.62 -4.18 -48.41
CA MET A 246 -62.81 -4.14 -47.55
C MET A 246 -63.89 -3.19 -48.11
N GLU A 247 -63.51 -2.03 -48.62
CA GLU A 247 -64.43 -1.10 -49.29
C GLU A 247 -65.08 -1.74 -50.53
N SER A 248 -64.29 -2.42 -51.35
CA SER A 248 -64.77 -3.17 -52.52
C SER A 248 -65.74 -4.29 -52.14
N PHE A 249 -65.46 -5.04 -51.07
CA PHE A 249 -66.36 -6.07 -50.54
C PHE A 249 -67.66 -5.49 -49.99
N CYS A 250 -67.62 -4.35 -49.30
CA CYS A 250 -68.83 -3.64 -48.91
C CYS A 250 -69.70 -3.26 -50.12
N ALA A 251 -69.09 -2.78 -51.21
CA ALA A 251 -69.80 -2.47 -52.44
C ALA A 251 -70.42 -3.72 -53.10
N ILE A 252 -69.67 -4.83 -53.20
CA ILE A 252 -70.17 -6.10 -53.77
C ILE A 252 -71.31 -6.67 -52.92
N LYS A 253 -71.21 -6.60 -51.58
CA LYS A 253 -72.30 -6.98 -50.67
C LYS A 253 -73.56 -6.16 -50.95
N GLY A 254 -73.40 -4.86 -51.13
CA GLY A 254 -74.49 -3.96 -51.53
C GLY A 254 -75.13 -4.35 -52.88
N ILE A 255 -74.32 -4.69 -53.89
CA ILE A 255 -74.80 -5.16 -55.20
C ILE A 255 -75.53 -6.50 -55.05
N ALA A 256 -74.99 -7.44 -54.27
CA ALA A 256 -75.62 -8.74 -54.02
C ALA A 256 -76.98 -8.58 -53.31
N ASP A 257 -77.07 -7.70 -52.31
CA ASP A 257 -78.34 -7.39 -51.61
C ASP A 257 -79.37 -6.76 -52.56
N GLN A 258 -78.95 -5.82 -53.41
CA GLN A 258 -79.81 -5.23 -54.44
C GLN A 258 -80.27 -6.26 -55.49
N THR A 259 -79.36 -7.12 -55.95
CA THR A 259 -79.65 -8.19 -56.92
C THR A 259 -80.63 -9.21 -56.34
N ASN A 260 -80.46 -9.57 -55.06
CA ASN A 260 -81.35 -10.44 -54.33
C ASN A 260 -82.77 -9.85 -54.21
N LEU A 261 -82.89 -8.54 -53.95
CA LEU A 261 -84.17 -7.81 -53.92
C LEU A 261 -84.82 -7.74 -55.31
N LEU A 262 -84.05 -7.46 -56.36
CA LEU A 262 -84.53 -7.45 -57.74
C LEU A 262 -85.04 -8.84 -58.16
N ALA A 263 -84.30 -9.89 -57.84
CA ALA A 263 -84.67 -11.27 -58.12
C ALA A 263 -85.93 -11.69 -57.35
N LEU A 264 -86.07 -11.26 -56.09
CA LEU A 264 -87.27 -11.48 -55.30
C LEU A 264 -88.51 -10.82 -55.94
N ASN A 265 -88.38 -9.56 -56.37
CA ASN A 265 -89.45 -8.85 -57.07
C ASN A 265 -89.82 -9.54 -58.40
N ALA A 266 -88.82 -10.02 -59.14
CA ALA A 266 -89.04 -10.78 -60.38
C ALA A 266 -89.72 -12.13 -60.14
N ALA A 267 -89.37 -12.84 -59.07
CA ALA A 267 -90.01 -14.10 -58.67
C ALA A 267 -91.48 -13.88 -58.27
N ILE A 268 -91.79 -12.79 -57.56
CA ILE A 268 -93.15 -12.39 -57.22
C ILE A 268 -93.97 -12.12 -58.50
N GLU A 269 -93.43 -11.36 -59.45
CA GLU A 269 -94.15 -11.03 -60.68
C GLU A 269 -94.29 -12.23 -61.63
N ALA A 270 -93.28 -13.12 -61.66
CA ALA A 270 -93.36 -14.40 -62.38
C ALA A 270 -94.45 -15.33 -61.82
N ALA A 271 -94.60 -15.39 -60.48
CA ALA A 271 -95.70 -16.12 -59.84
C ALA A 271 -97.08 -15.50 -60.17
N ARG A 272 -97.12 -14.16 -60.32
CA ARG A 272 -98.33 -13.40 -60.66
C ARG A 272 -98.81 -13.65 -62.11
N ALA A 273 -97.89 -13.95 -63.02
CA ALA A 273 -98.18 -14.28 -64.42
C ALA A 273 -98.66 -15.74 -64.65
N GLY A 274 -98.72 -16.57 -63.60
CA GLY A 274 -99.25 -17.94 -63.67
C GLY A 274 -98.40 -18.88 -64.55
N GLU A 275 -99.06 -19.70 -65.39
CA GLU A 275 -98.39 -20.68 -66.27
C GLU A 275 -97.39 -20.03 -67.26
N MET A 276 -97.67 -18.80 -67.72
CA MET A 276 -96.79 -18.07 -68.66
C MET A 276 -95.48 -17.56 -68.00
N GLY A 277 -95.47 -17.40 -66.67
CA GLY A 277 -94.32 -16.89 -65.90
C GLY A 277 -93.37 -17.97 -65.40
N ARG A 278 -93.68 -19.26 -65.61
CA ARG A 278 -92.99 -20.38 -64.97
C ARG A 278 -91.51 -20.48 -65.31
N GLY A 279 -91.12 -20.16 -66.54
CA GLY A 279 -89.71 -20.08 -66.94
C GLY A 279 -88.96 -18.91 -66.30
N PHE A 280 -89.62 -17.77 -66.14
CA PHE A 280 -89.05 -16.59 -65.45
C PHE A 280 -88.89 -16.82 -63.95
N ALA A 281 -89.80 -17.56 -63.32
CA ALA A 281 -89.70 -17.90 -61.90
C ALA A 281 -88.42 -18.72 -61.60
N VAL A 282 -88.10 -19.71 -62.44
CA VAL A 282 -86.88 -20.52 -62.29
C VAL A 282 -85.61 -19.65 -62.42
N VAL A 283 -85.59 -18.73 -63.39
CA VAL A 283 -84.46 -17.80 -63.57
C VAL A 283 -84.34 -16.85 -62.37
N ALA A 284 -85.46 -16.31 -61.88
CA ALA A 284 -85.47 -15.42 -60.73
C ALA A 284 -84.97 -16.11 -59.44
N ASP A 285 -85.38 -17.35 -59.19
CA ASP A 285 -84.89 -18.14 -58.06
C ASP A 285 -83.38 -18.45 -58.19
N GLU A 286 -82.90 -18.77 -59.40
CA GLU A 286 -81.46 -19.00 -59.64
C GLU A 286 -80.64 -17.73 -59.43
N VAL A 287 -81.10 -16.56 -59.91
CA VAL A 287 -80.44 -15.26 -59.67
C VAL A 287 -80.44 -14.92 -58.18
N ARG A 288 -81.53 -15.21 -57.45
CA ARG A 288 -81.62 -15.03 -56.00
C ARG A 288 -80.59 -15.90 -55.26
N ASN A 289 -80.47 -17.16 -55.67
CA ASN A 289 -79.50 -18.10 -55.11
C ASN A 289 -78.05 -17.66 -55.40
N LEU A 290 -77.78 -17.17 -56.61
CA LEU A 290 -76.48 -16.59 -56.99
C LEU A 290 -76.12 -15.37 -56.13
N ALA A 291 -77.08 -14.46 -55.92
CA ALA A 291 -76.90 -13.29 -55.08
C ALA A 291 -76.62 -13.66 -53.61
N SER A 292 -77.35 -14.64 -53.06
CA SER A 292 -77.11 -15.16 -51.72
C SER A 292 -75.72 -15.80 -51.58
N ARG A 293 -75.31 -16.64 -52.54
CA ARG A 293 -73.97 -17.24 -52.56
C ARG A 293 -72.86 -16.20 -52.71
N SER A 294 -73.10 -15.14 -53.50
CA SER A 294 -72.16 -14.03 -53.63
C SER A 294 -71.96 -13.31 -52.30
N LYS A 295 -73.06 -13.01 -51.58
CA LYS A 295 -73.02 -12.42 -50.24
C LYS A 295 -72.25 -13.28 -49.23
N GLU A 296 -72.55 -14.57 -49.16
CA GLU A 296 -71.86 -15.50 -48.27
C GLU A 296 -70.35 -15.58 -48.58
N THR A 297 -69.98 -15.57 -49.86
CA THR A 297 -68.58 -15.55 -50.30
C THR A 297 -67.88 -14.27 -49.87
N VAL A 298 -68.56 -13.12 -50.01
CA VAL A 298 -68.03 -11.82 -49.58
C VAL A 298 -67.86 -11.75 -48.07
N GLU A 299 -68.81 -12.26 -47.29
CA GLU A 299 -68.72 -12.32 -45.82
C GLU A 299 -67.53 -13.17 -45.39
N ARG A 300 -67.40 -14.39 -45.92
CA ARG A 300 -66.27 -15.28 -45.62
C ARG A 300 -64.91 -14.67 -46.02
N ASN A 301 -64.85 -13.96 -47.13
CA ASN A 301 -63.61 -13.28 -47.55
C ASN A 301 -63.32 -12.03 -46.70
N SER A 302 -64.35 -11.32 -46.25
CA SER A 302 -64.21 -10.18 -45.33
C SER A 302 -63.58 -10.63 -44.00
N ASP A 303 -63.98 -11.79 -43.47
CA ASP A 303 -63.37 -12.38 -42.28
C ASP A 303 -61.87 -12.69 -42.48
N ILE A 304 -61.49 -13.15 -43.67
CA ILE A 304 -60.08 -13.41 -44.01
C ILE A 304 -59.28 -12.10 -44.06
N ILE A 305 -59.84 -11.04 -44.63
CA ILE A 305 -59.17 -9.73 -44.68
C ILE A 305 -59.08 -9.10 -43.30
N ALA A 306 -60.10 -9.25 -42.45
CA ALA A 306 -60.05 -8.81 -41.06
C ALA A 306 -58.90 -9.47 -40.30
N ARG A 307 -58.74 -10.79 -40.45
CA ARG A 307 -57.60 -11.52 -39.87
C ARG A 307 -56.25 -11.05 -40.43
N LEU A 308 -56.16 -10.75 -41.73
CA LEU A 308 -54.93 -10.18 -42.32
C LEU A 308 -54.58 -8.81 -41.73
N ASN A 309 -55.59 -7.98 -41.44
CA ASN A 309 -55.39 -6.69 -40.79
C ASN A 309 -54.89 -6.84 -39.35
N ASP A 310 -55.46 -7.79 -38.59
CA ASP A 310 -55.00 -8.10 -37.23
C ASP A 310 -53.54 -8.58 -37.21
N GLU A 311 -53.17 -9.49 -38.11
CA GLU A 311 -51.79 -9.96 -38.28
C GLU A 311 -50.85 -8.81 -38.68
N SER A 312 -51.28 -7.93 -39.59
CA SER A 312 -50.50 -6.75 -40.01
C SER A 312 -50.24 -5.79 -38.84
N CYS A 313 -51.25 -5.55 -38.00
CA CYS A 313 -51.12 -4.76 -36.78
C CYS A 313 -50.13 -5.41 -35.80
N ALA A 314 -50.22 -6.73 -35.60
CA ALA A 314 -49.30 -7.48 -34.75
C ALA A 314 -47.84 -7.34 -35.24
N ILE A 315 -47.59 -7.46 -36.55
CA ILE A 315 -46.26 -7.24 -37.14
C ILE A 315 -45.81 -5.79 -36.92
N GLY A 316 -46.70 -4.81 -37.06
CA GLY A 316 -46.39 -3.40 -36.78
C GLY A 316 -45.86 -3.18 -35.37
N THR A 317 -46.54 -3.74 -34.36
CA THR A 317 -46.08 -3.64 -32.95
C THR A 317 -44.76 -4.37 -32.72
N LEU A 318 -44.48 -5.46 -33.43
CA LEU A 318 -43.20 -6.17 -33.37
C LEU A 318 -42.07 -5.28 -33.93
N VAL A 319 -42.31 -4.61 -35.06
CA VAL A 319 -41.34 -3.69 -35.68
C VAL A 319 -40.99 -2.55 -34.74
N GLU A 320 -41.98 -1.92 -34.08
CA GLU A 320 -41.75 -0.87 -33.10
C GLU A 320 -40.87 -1.34 -31.93
N ARG A 321 -41.14 -2.53 -31.38
CA ARG A 321 -40.31 -3.12 -30.32
C ARG A 321 -38.88 -3.39 -30.77
N ILE A 322 -38.68 -3.89 -32.00
CA ILE A 322 -37.34 -4.12 -32.52
C ILE A 322 -36.61 -2.79 -32.76
N GLN A 323 -37.29 -1.74 -33.22
CA GLN A 323 -36.70 -0.41 -33.36
C GLN A 323 -36.26 0.18 -32.02
N GLU A 324 -37.07 0.03 -30.96
CA GLU A 324 -36.71 0.46 -29.61
C GLU A 324 -35.48 -0.30 -29.09
N SER A 325 -35.46 -1.63 -29.27
CA SER A 325 -34.30 -2.47 -28.96
C SER A 325 -33.05 -2.03 -29.72
N GLY A 326 -33.17 -1.70 -31.01
CA GLY A 326 -32.06 -1.18 -31.83
C GLY A 326 -31.51 0.15 -31.30
N LYS A 327 -32.38 1.08 -30.85
CA LYS A 327 -31.95 2.34 -30.21
C LYS A 327 -31.17 2.07 -28.92
N GLN A 328 -31.65 1.15 -28.08
CA GLN A 328 -30.94 0.75 -26.86
C GLN A 328 -29.57 0.15 -27.20
N GLN A 329 -29.50 -0.73 -28.20
CA GLN A 329 -28.26 -1.34 -28.66
C GLN A 329 -27.23 -0.31 -29.14
N PHE A 330 -27.66 0.76 -29.83
CA PHE A 330 -26.78 1.87 -30.19
C PHE A 330 -26.18 2.58 -28.96
N GLN A 331 -27.00 2.83 -27.95
CA GLN A 331 -26.54 3.47 -26.72
C GLN A 331 -25.56 2.57 -25.96
N ASP A 332 -25.81 1.26 -25.93
CA ASP A 332 -24.94 0.29 -25.28
C ASP A 332 -23.58 0.18 -25.98
N ILE A 333 -23.56 0.18 -27.32
CA ILE A 333 -22.32 0.20 -28.12
C ILE A 333 -21.53 1.47 -27.84
N LYS A 334 -22.19 2.64 -27.78
CA LYS A 334 -21.53 3.91 -27.48
C LYS A 334 -20.89 3.88 -26.08
N ASN A 335 -21.64 3.45 -25.07
CA ASN A 335 -21.16 3.34 -23.70
C ASN A 335 -19.97 2.36 -23.59
N ALA A 336 -20.04 1.23 -24.30
CA ALA A 336 -18.97 0.24 -24.33
C ALA A 336 -17.72 0.80 -25.02
N ASN A 337 -17.86 1.57 -26.11
CA ASN A 337 -16.74 2.23 -26.77
C ASN A 337 -16.07 3.28 -25.85
N ASP A 338 -16.85 4.10 -25.13
CA ASP A 338 -16.32 5.08 -24.19
C ASP A 338 -15.52 4.41 -23.06
N ARG A 339 -16.06 3.32 -22.48
CA ARG A 339 -15.34 2.52 -21.48
C ARG A 339 -14.08 1.87 -22.03
N SER A 340 -14.14 1.41 -23.28
CA SER A 340 -13.01 0.82 -23.99
C SER A 340 -11.85 1.82 -24.11
N LEU A 341 -12.14 3.09 -24.41
CA LEU A 341 -11.12 4.15 -24.47
C LEU A 341 -10.44 4.38 -23.11
N VAL A 342 -11.19 4.35 -22.01
CA VAL A 342 -10.64 4.45 -20.66
C VAL A 342 -9.68 3.28 -20.37
N ILE A 343 -10.05 2.05 -20.75
CA ILE A 343 -9.19 0.87 -20.60
C ILE A 343 -7.88 1.05 -21.39
N SER A 344 -7.95 1.56 -22.62
CA SER A 344 -6.75 1.84 -23.43
C SER A 344 -5.83 2.86 -22.75
N GLN A 345 -6.40 3.93 -22.19
CA GLN A 345 -5.63 4.95 -21.49
C GLN A 345 -4.95 4.40 -20.23
N VAL A 346 -5.68 3.65 -19.40
CA VAL A 346 -5.14 3.01 -18.20
C VAL A 346 -4.02 2.04 -18.56
N SER A 347 -4.20 1.24 -19.62
CA SER A 347 -3.20 0.30 -20.09
C SER A 347 -1.90 0.98 -20.54
N LYS A 348 -1.99 2.10 -21.26
CA LYS A 348 -0.80 2.91 -21.63
C LYS A 348 -0.11 3.53 -20.42
N GLN A 349 -0.88 4.00 -19.45
CA GLN A 349 -0.33 4.56 -18.21
C GLN A 349 0.38 3.47 -17.39
N ALA A 350 -0.19 2.26 -17.31
CA ALA A 350 0.42 1.12 -16.64
C ALA A 350 1.74 0.71 -17.30
N GLU A 351 1.80 0.68 -18.64
CA GLU A 351 3.04 0.40 -19.39
C GLU A 351 4.12 1.45 -19.11
N ALA A 352 3.77 2.73 -19.16
CA ALA A 352 4.71 3.82 -18.88
C ALA A 352 5.23 3.78 -17.43
N ALA A 353 4.34 3.51 -16.47
CA ALA A 353 4.69 3.36 -15.06
C ALA A 353 5.59 2.14 -14.83
N ALA A 354 5.34 1.02 -15.52
CA ALA A 354 6.18 -0.17 -15.45
C ALA A 354 7.60 0.12 -15.96
N ASN A 355 7.72 0.75 -17.12
CA ASN A 355 9.02 1.11 -17.71
C ASN A 355 9.81 2.10 -16.83
N SER A 356 9.15 3.13 -16.27
CA SER A 356 9.80 4.06 -15.36
C SER A 356 10.23 3.38 -14.05
N SER A 357 9.43 2.45 -13.53
CA SER A 357 9.77 1.70 -12.32
C SER A 357 10.96 0.75 -12.56
N LEU A 358 11.10 0.19 -13.77
CA LEU A 358 12.25 -0.65 -14.13
C LEU A 358 13.57 0.14 -14.08
N GLU A 359 13.55 1.42 -14.48
CA GLU A 359 14.72 2.30 -14.37
C GLU A 359 15.12 2.56 -12.91
N VAL A 360 14.15 2.86 -12.05
CA VAL A 360 14.37 3.04 -10.60
C VAL A 360 14.90 1.76 -9.94
N VAL A 361 14.38 0.61 -10.34
CA VAL A 361 14.83 -0.69 -9.82
C VAL A 361 16.24 -1.02 -10.30
N ALA A 362 16.62 -0.62 -11.52
CA ALA A 362 17.98 -0.77 -12.03
C ALA A 362 18.99 0.06 -11.21
N ASP A 363 18.68 1.33 -10.95
CA ASP A 363 19.49 2.21 -10.08
C ASP A 363 19.58 1.66 -8.64
N SER A 364 18.45 1.19 -8.10
CA SER A 364 18.43 0.53 -6.78
C SER A 364 19.34 -0.70 -6.76
N ASN A 365 19.37 -1.50 -7.83
CA ASN A 365 20.21 -2.68 -7.91
C ASN A 365 21.71 -2.33 -8.00
N GLU A 366 22.07 -1.24 -8.70
CA GLU A 366 23.44 -0.72 -8.74
C GLU A 366 23.89 -0.27 -7.34
N GLN A 367 23.08 0.53 -6.65
CA GLN A 367 23.37 0.97 -5.27
C GLN A 367 23.50 -0.21 -4.29
N MET A 368 22.66 -1.24 -4.44
CA MET A 368 22.76 -2.45 -3.62
C MET A 368 24.08 -3.21 -3.86
N ASN A 369 24.56 -3.26 -5.11
CA ASN A 369 25.85 -3.87 -5.43
C ASN A 369 27.01 -3.06 -4.87
N GLU A 370 26.98 -1.73 -4.99
CA GLU A 370 28.00 -0.86 -4.40
C GLU A 370 28.06 -1.03 -2.88
N LEU A 371 26.90 -1.07 -2.22
CA LEU A 371 26.81 -1.28 -0.77
C LEU A 371 27.35 -2.66 -0.38
N TYR A 372 27.07 -3.70 -1.16
CA TYR A 372 27.63 -5.02 -0.95
C TYR A 372 29.17 -5.02 -1.05
N GLU A 373 29.73 -4.39 -2.09
CA GLU A 373 31.17 -4.25 -2.26
C GLU A 373 31.83 -3.46 -1.12
N GLN A 374 31.21 -2.36 -0.69
CA GLN A 374 31.71 -1.56 0.43
C GLN A 374 31.76 -2.39 1.72
N ILE A 375 30.71 -3.17 2.03
CA ILE A 375 30.72 -4.02 3.23
C ILE A 375 31.82 -5.08 3.14
N GLN A 376 32.03 -5.70 1.97
CA GLN A 376 33.10 -6.66 1.73
C GLN A 376 34.50 -6.03 1.88
N GLN A 377 34.71 -4.81 1.37
CA GLN A 377 35.97 -4.10 1.54
C GLN A 377 36.27 -3.82 3.02
N ILE A 378 35.28 -3.38 3.80
CA ILE A 378 35.47 -3.16 5.25
C ILE A 378 35.81 -4.49 5.95
N GLN A 379 35.17 -5.60 5.56
CA GLN A 379 35.48 -6.92 6.11
C GLN A 379 36.91 -7.37 5.78
N THR A 380 37.42 -7.02 4.60
CA THR A 380 38.79 -7.32 4.18
C THR A 380 39.82 -6.47 4.92
N LEU A 381 39.49 -5.22 5.27
CA LEU A 381 40.34 -4.33 6.07
C LEU A 381 40.33 -4.67 7.57
N ALA A 382 39.29 -5.35 8.05
CA ALA A 382 39.14 -5.76 9.44
C ALA A 382 39.84 -7.08 9.79
N ASN A 383 40.22 -7.87 8.79
CA ASN A 383 41.04 -9.08 8.90
C ASN A 383 42.49 -8.78 8.56
#